data_AF-A0A424JLG7-F1
#
_entry.id   AF-A0A424JLG7-F1
#
_cell.length_a   1.000
_cell.length_b   1.000
_cell.length_c   1.000
_cell.angle_alpha   90.00
_cell.angle_beta   90.00
_cell.angle_gamma   90.00
#
_symmetry.space_group_name_H-M   'P 1'
#
loop_
_entity.id
_entity.type
_entity.pdbx_description
1 polymer ?
#
loop_
_entity_poly.entity_id
_entity_poly.type
_entity_poly.pdbx_seq_one_letter_code
_entity_poly.pdbx_strand_id
1 'polypeptide(L)'
;MLKILEDLILLARERKKNPIKDSYTNKLLEDKFLAKDKVLEEVSELIQAVEESSNKIHEAADVLYHLMMYLEANDIKIEEIMEELASRRK
;
A
#
# COMPACT_ATOMS: atom_id res chain seq x y z
N MET A 1 -5.54 13.83 -9.43
CA MET A 1 -4.49 12.87 -9.82
C MET A 1 -4.31 11.73 -8.82
N LEU A 2 -4.45 11.93 -7.49
CA LEU A 2 -4.26 10.86 -6.49
C LEU A 2 -5.54 10.17 -5.99
N LYS A 3 -6.69 10.45 -6.62
CA LYS A 3 -8.00 9.94 -6.20
C LYS A 3 -8.05 8.41 -6.05
N ILE A 4 -7.35 7.67 -6.92
CA ILE A 4 -7.29 6.21 -6.84
C ILE A 4 -6.64 5.73 -5.54
N LEU A 5 -5.62 6.41 -5.03
CA LEU A 5 -5.00 6.04 -3.75
C LEU A 5 -5.96 6.30 -2.59
N GLU A 6 -6.65 7.44 -2.62
CA GLU A 6 -7.70 7.76 -1.65
C GLU A 6 -8.81 6.70 -1.65
N ASP A 7 -9.30 6.31 -2.83
CA ASP A 7 -10.32 5.26 -2.99
C ASP A 7 -9.83 3.90 -2.43
N LEU A 8 -8.55 3.55 -2.61
CA LEU A 8 -7.95 2.33 -2.07
C LEU A 8 -7.84 2.35 -0.53
N ILE A 9 -7.51 3.49 0.06
CA ILE A 9 -7.47 3.67 1.51
C ILE A 9 -8.88 3.58 2.09
N LEU A 10 -9.85 4.24 1.45
CA LEU A 10 -11.26 4.15 1.85
C LEU A 10 -11.77 2.72 1.74
N LEU A 11 -11.40 1.99 0.69
CA LEU A 11 -11.69 0.56 0.54
C LEU A 11 -11.06 -0.26 1.68
N ALA A 12 -9.80 -0.03 2.03
CA ALA A 12 -9.15 -0.76 3.13
C ALA A 12 -9.89 -0.53 4.46
N ARG A 13 -10.24 0.71 4.76
CA ARG A 13 -10.99 1.07 5.97
C ARG A 13 -12.40 0.47 5.97
N GLU A 14 -13.05 0.44 4.81
CA GLU A 14 -14.34 -0.26 4.63
C GLU A 14 -14.20 -1.76 4.91
N ARG A 15 -13.15 -2.41 4.38
CA ARG A 15 -12.88 -3.84 4.61
C ARG A 15 -12.51 -4.17 6.05
N LYS A 16 -11.87 -3.26 6.79
CA LYS A 16 -11.67 -3.40 8.24
C LYS A 16 -13.00 -3.36 9.00
N LYS A 17 -13.93 -2.49 8.59
CA LYS A 17 -15.24 -2.32 9.22
C LYS A 17 -16.23 -3.44 8.86
N ASN A 18 -16.22 -3.86 7.59
CA ASN A 18 -17.09 -4.89 7.04
C ASN A 18 -16.21 -5.96 6.35
N PRO A 19 -15.64 -6.91 7.11
CA PRO A 19 -14.75 -7.91 6.54
C PRO A 19 -15.45 -8.78 5.50
N ILE A 20 -14.79 -8.97 4.34
CA ILE A 20 -15.22 -9.95 3.34
C ILE A 20 -14.36 -11.18 3.46
N LYS A 21 -15.01 -12.32 3.70
CA LYS A 21 -14.35 -13.61 3.78
C LYS A 21 -13.59 -13.91 2.48
N ASP A 22 -12.38 -14.43 2.60
CA ASP A 22 -11.48 -14.83 1.51
C ASP A 22 -10.97 -13.69 0.60
N SER A 23 -11.31 -12.43 0.90
CA SER A 23 -10.76 -11.24 0.24
C SER A 23 -9.26 -11.10 0.48
N TYR A 24 -8.48 -10.87 -0.58
CA TYR A 24 -7.04 -10.64 -0.47
C TYR A 24 -6.72 -9.41 0.39
N THR A 25 -7.48 -8.32 0.22
CA THR A 25 -7.34 -7.12 1.05
C THR A 25 -7.53 -7.43 2.52
N ASN A 26 -8.54 -8.23 2.89
CA ASN A 26 -8.77 -8.61 4.29
C ASN A 26 -7.62 -9.45 4.85
N LYS A 27 -7.07 -10.38 4.06
CA LYS A 27 -5.88 -11.16 4.46
C LYS A 27 -4.69 -10.25 4.79
N LEU A 28 -4.41 -9.25 3.95
CA LEU A 28 -3.33 -8.28 4.20
C LEU A 28 -3.60 -7.41 5.44
N LEU A 29 -4.85 -7.01 5.65
CA LEU A 29 -5.23 -6.16 6.78
C LEU A 29 -5.21 -6.91 8.12
N GLU A 30 -5.44 -8.22 8.11
CA GLU A 30 -5.44 -9.10 9.29
C GLU A 30 -4.06 -9.68 9.60
N ASP A 31 -3.26 -10.01 8.56
CA ASP A 31 -1.92 -10.56 8.69
C ASP A 31 -0.84 -9.51 8.37
N LYS A 32 -0.35 -8.87 9.43
CA LYS A 32 0.71 -7.86 9.36
C LYS A 32 2.04 -8.41 8.84
N PHE A 33 2.32 -9.70 9.06
CA PHE A 33 3.55 -10.33 8.58
C PHE A 33 3.48 -10.51 7.07
N LEU A 34 2.36 -11.03 6.57
CA LEU A 34 2.11 -11.13 5.12
C LEU A 34 2.18 -9.76 4.45
N ALA A 35 1.53 -8.74 5.01
CA ALA A 35 1.56 -7.39 4.44
C ALA A 35 2.98 -6.81 4.38
N LYS A 36 3.79 -7.01 5.44
CA LYS A 36 5.19 -6.60 5.48
C LYS A 36 6.02 -7.34 4.43
N ASP A 37 5.86 -8.67 4.32
CA ASP A 37 6.62 -9.49 3.38
C ASP A 37 6.31 -9.09 1.94
N LYS A 38 5.04 -8.84 1.61
CA LYS A 38 4.65 -8.28 0.30
C LYS A 38 5.31 -6.92 0.04
N VAL A 39 5.31 -5.98 0.99
CA VAL A 39 6.00 -4.69 0.78
C VAL A 39 7.48 -4.87 0.44
N LEU A 40 8.17 -5.81 1.09
CA LEU A 40 9.59 -6.09 0.80
C LEU A 40 9.78 -6.69 -0.60
N GLU A 41 8.92 -7.63 -0.99
CA GLU A 41 8.90 -8.26 -2.31
C GLU A 41 8.70 -7.21 -3.42
N GLU A 42 7.61 -6.44 -3.36
CA GLU A 42 7.25 -5.47 -4.39
C GLU A 42 8.30 -4.36 -4.56
N VAL A 43 8.92 -3.93 -3.46
CA VAL A 43 10.00 -2.94 -3.54
C VAL A 43 11.23 -3.53 -4.23
N SER A 44 11.55 -4.80 -3.97
CA SER A 44 12.63 -5.50 -4.65
C SER A 44 12.33 -5.65 -6.15
N GLU A 45 11.11 -6.05 -6.49
CA GLU A 45 10.66 -6.21 -7.89
C GLU A 45 10.66 -4.88 -8.63
N LEU A 46 10.20 -3.80 -7.99
CA LEU A 46 10.27 -2.45 -8.57
C LEU A 46 11.71 -2.03 -8.87
N ILE A 47 12.65 -2.26 -7.95
CA ILE A 47 14.06 -1.93 -8.17
C ILE A 47 14.59 -2.68 -9.39
N GLN A 48 14.37 -4.00 -9.45
CA GLN A 48 14.78 -4.82 -10.58
C GLN A 48 14.14 -4.36 -11.90
N ALA A 49 12.82 -4.14 -11.92
CA ALA A 49 12.08 -3.65 -13.08
C ALA A 49 12.62 -2.30 -13.59
N VAL A 50 13.02 -1.41 -12.67
CA VAL A 50 13.64 -0.14 -13.02
C VAL A 50 15.01 -0.35 -13.68
N GLU A 51 15.85 -1.22 -13.13
CA GLU A 51 17.17 -1.55 -13.68
C GLU A 51 17.08 -2.21 -15.06
N GLU A 52 16.17 -3.16 -15.22
CA GLU A 52 16.00 -3.94 -16.46
C GLU A 52 15.18 -3.22 -17.53
N SER A 53 14.56 -2.10 -17.19
CA SER A 53 13.64 -1.39 -18.09
C SER A 53 12.41 -2.16 -18.54
N SER A 54 11.88 -3.00 -17.65
CA SER A 54 10.68 -3.81 -17.81
C SER A 54 9.62 -3.41 -16.76
N ASN A 55 8.33 -3.59 -17.04
CA ASN A 55 7.18 -3.55 -16.10
C ASN A 55 7.11 -2.47 -14.97
N LYS A 56 7.92 -1.41 -14.98
CA LYS A 56 8.09 -0.46 -13.86
C LYS A 56 6.80 0.13 -13.30
N ILE A 57 5.83 0.37 -14.17
CA ILE A 57 4.54 0.96 -13.79
C ILE A 57 3.68 -0.03 -13.00
N HIS A 58 3.77 -1.32 -13.34
CA HIS A 58 3.06 -2.39 -12.63
C HIS A 58 3.63 -2.53 -11.22
N GLU A 59 4.94 -2.74 -11.10
CA GLU A 59 5.61 -2.88 -9.80
C GLU A 59 5.45 -1.63 -8.93
N ALA A 60 5.47 -0.43 -9.53
CA ALA A 60 5.23 0.80 -8.78
C ALA A 60 3.78 0.88 -8.24
N ALA A 61 2.81 0.36 -8.99
CA ALA A 61 1.43 0.28 -8.52
C ALA A 61 1.29 -0.73 -7.37
N ASP A 62 1.96 -1.88 -7.46
CA ASP A 62 1.91 -2.92 -6.44
C ASP A 62 2.61 -2.48 -5.15
N VAL A 63 3.75 -1.80 -5.24
CA VAL A 63 4.39 -1.12 -4.09
C VAL A 63 3.41 -0.18 -3.40
N LEU A 64 2.73 0.69 -4.15
CA LEU A 64 1.78 1.64 -3.55
C LEU A 64 0.62 0.92 -2.89
N TYR A 65 0.03 -0.08 -3.55
CA TYR A 65 -1.08 -0.86 -3.00
C TYR A 65 -0.68 -1.56 -1.70
N HIS A 66 0.41 -2.32 -1.73
CA HIS A 66 0.86 -3.12 -0.60
C HIS A 66 1.34 -2.25 0.56
N LEU A 67 2.00 -1.11 0.28
CA LEU A 67 2.37 -0.15 1.30
C LEU A 67 1.13 0.44 2.00
N MET A 68 0.10 0.84 1.24
CA MET A 68 -1.15 1.35 1.84
C MET A 68 -1.83 0.31 2.73
N MET A 69 -1.89 -0.96 2.30
CA MET A 69 -2.48 -2.03 3.11
C MET A 69 -1.67 -2.27 4.39
N TYR A 70 -0.34 -2.28 4.29
CA TYR A 70 0.54 -2.45 5.45
C TYR A 70 0.39 -1.30 6.47
N LEU A 71 0.29 -0.05 5.99
CA LEU A 71 0.06 1.11 6.85
C LEU A 71 -1.29 1.03 7.57
N GLU A 72 -2.37 0.75 6.83
CA GLU A 72 -3.71 0.62 7.41
C GLU A 72 -3.84 -0.60 8.36
N ALA A 73 -3.14 -1.71 8.08
CA ALA A 73 -3.05 -2.86 8.99
C ALA A 73 -2.35 -2.50 10.32
N ASN A 74 -1.48 -1.50 10.31
CA ASN A 74 -0.76 -1.00 11.48
C ASN A 74 -1.34 0.28 12.07
N ASP A 75 -2.55 0.67 11.65
CA ASP A 75 -3.24 1.88 12.10
C ASP A 75 -2.41 3.17 11.90
N ILE A 76 -1.50 3.17 10.91
CA ILE A 76 -0.74 4.36 10.49
C ILE A 76 -1.54 5.05 9.40
N LYS A 77 -1.99 6.29 9.68
CA LYS A 77 -2.88 7.01 8.77
C LYS A 77 -2.09 7.74 7.70
N ILE A 78 -2.57 7.66 6.45
CA ILE A 78 -1.97 8.42 5.35
C ILE A 78 -2.00 9.93 5.62
N GLU A 79 -3.02 10.40 6.33
CA GLU A 79 -3.19 11.81 6.68
C GLU A 79 -2.00 12.33 7.48
N GLU A 80 -1.51 11.56 8.46
CA GLU A 80 -0.33 11.90 9.27
C GLU A 80 0.95 11.89 8.42
N ILE A 81 1.07 10.93 7.49
CA ILE A 81 2.20 10.88 6.54
C ILE A 81 2.19 12.09 5.61
N MET A 82 1.02 12.54 5.16
CA MET A 82 0.89 13.71 4.29
C MET A 82 1.28 15.01 5.00
N GLU A 83 0.97 15.14 6.29
CA GLU A 83 1.44 16.26 7.12
C GLU A 83 2.97 16.27 7.22
N GLU A 84 3.56 15.11 7.50
CA GLU A 84 5.02 14.94 7.55
C GLU A 84 5.66 15.26 6.19
N LEU A 85 5.10 14.78 5.07
CA LEU A 85 5.60 15.09 3.72
C LEU A 85 5.45 16.57 3.37
N ALA A 86 4.36 17.21 3.79
CA ALA A 86 4.17 18.65 3.60
C ALA A 86 5.27 19.46 4.29
N SER A 87 5.72 19.02 5.48
CA SER A 87 6.83 19.65 6.20
C SER A 87 8.18 19.58 5.47
N ARG A 88 8.36 18.55 4.60
CA ARG A 88 9.57 18.34 3.80
C ARG A 88 9.59 19.15 2.50
N ARG A 89 8.41 19.58 2.03
CA ARG A 89 8.22 20.37 0.80
C ARG A 89 8.51 21.86 1.00
N LYS A 90 9.61 22.19 1.68
CA LYS A 90 10.10 23.56 1.80
C LYS A 90 10.59 24.10 0.46
#